data_AF-A0A1C6CPC3-F1
#
_entry.id   AF-A0A1C6CPC3-F1
#
_cell.length_a   1.000
_cell.length_b   1.000
_cell.length_c   1.000
_cell.angle_alpha   90.00
_cell.angle_beta   90.00
_cell.angle_gamma   90.00
#
_symmetry.space_group_name_H-M   'P 1'
#
loop_
_entity.id
_entity.type
_entity.pdbx_description
1 polymer ?
#
loop_
_entity_poly.entity_id
_entity_poly.type
_entity_poly.pdbx_seq_one_letter_code
_entity_poly.pdbx_strand_id
1 'polypeptide(L)'
;MDIIEKARELGRLIQEEDSYKKLQDAQKNADADMELQRLIGEFNLKRMSINNEASKKERDQEKLSKLNTEMREAYSQIMSNENMIAYNDAKAAFDVVANRVLAIVQQSAEGADPETADYSQSSCSGSCATCGGCG
;
A
#
# COMPACT_ATOMS: atom_id res chain seq x y z
N MET A 1 29.41 16.53 7.75
CA MET A 1 28.37 15.50 7.95
C MET A 1 28.75 14.28 7.15
N ASP A 2 28.61 13.09 7.74
CA ASP A 2 28.75 11.84 6.99
C ASP A 2 27.47 11.48 6.21
N ILE A 3 27.53 10.41 5.41
CA ILE A 3 26.40 9.96 4.59
C ILE A 3 25.19 9.50 5.43
N ILE A 4 25.43 8.97 6.63
CA ILE A 4 24.35 8.52 7.53
C ILE A 4 23.65 9.73 8.15
N GLU A 5 24.39 10.76 8.53
CA GLU A 5 23.83 12.04 8.98
C GLU A 5 23.00 12.70 7.89
N LYS A 6 23.46 12.63 6.63
CA LYS A 6 22.69 13.13 5.47
C LYS A 6 21.44 12.32 5.19
N ALA A 7 21.49 10.99 5.33
CA ALA A 7 20.29 10.15 5.23
C ALA A 7 19.26 10.47 6.34
N ARG A 8 19.72 10.78 7.56
CA ARG A 8 18.83 11.24 8.64
C ARG A 8 18.23 12.62 8.38
N GLU A 9 19.00 13.53 7.78
CA GLU A 9 18.51 14.84 7.35
C GLU A 9 17.43 14.68 6.27
N LEU A 10 17.68 13.85 5.25
CA LEU A 10 16.68 13.50 4.25
C LEU A 10 15.40 12.93 4.88
N GLY A 11 15.54 12.03 5.86
CA GLY A 11 14.39 11.49 6.60
C GLY A 11 13.55 12.56 7.29
N ARG A 12 14.18 13.58 7.89
CA ARG A 12 13.45 14.73 8.49
C ARG A 12 12.75 15.57 7.43
N LEU A 13 13.40 15.84 6.30
CA LEU A 13 12.79 16.58 5.20
C LEU A 13 11.58 15.84 4.61
N ILE A 14 11.65 14.51 4.46
CA ILE A 14 10.51 13.68 4.06
C ILE A 14 9.35 13.82 5.06
N GLN A 15 9.63 13.92 6.36
CA GLN A 15 8.59 14.12 7.37
C GLN A 15 7.97 15.53 7.34
N GLU A 16 8.70 16.51 6.78
CA GLU A 16 8.23 17.88 6.62
C GLU A 16 7.41 18.08 5.33
N GLU A 17 7.47 17.16 4.37
CA GLU A 17 6.68 17.18 3.14
C GLU A 17 5.17 17.27 3.42
N ASP A 18 4.49 18.18 2.72
CA ASP A 18 3.05 18.38 2.88
C ASP A 18 2.25 17.14 2.49
N SER A 19 2.71 16.39 1.50
CA SER A 19 2.11 15.12 1.08
C SER A 19 2.22 14.05 2.18
N TYR A 20 3.34 14.01 2.91
CA TYR A 20 3.52 13.12 4.06
C TYR A 20 2.59 13.50 5.23
N LYS A 21 2.51 14.79 5.57
CA LYS A 21 1.61 15.27 6.63
C LYS A 21 0.15 14.93 6.33
N LYS A 22 -0.29 15.15 5.09
CA LYS A 22 -1.64 14.78 4.63
C LYS A 22 -1.89 13.27 4.74
N LEU A 23 -0.90 12.44 4.36
CA LEU A 23 -1.00 11.00 4.52
C LEU A 23 -1.16 10.61 6.00
N GLN A 24 -0.38 11.21 6.90
CA GLN A 24 -0.48 10.95 8.34
C GLN A 24 -1.85 11.31 8.91
N ASP A 25 -2.44 12.44 8.50
CA ASP A 25 -3.76 12.84 8.99
C ASP A 25 -4.88 11.98 8.40
N ALA A 26 -4.81 11.62 7.11
CA ALA A 26 -5.75 10.68 6.50
C ALA A 26 -5.67 9.30 7.15
N GLN A 27 -4.47 8.83 7.50
CA GLN A 27 -4.26 7.58 8.22
C GLN A 27 -4.92 7.61 9.61
N LYS A 28 -4.72 8.67 10.40
CA LYS A 28 -5.40 8.81 11.71
C LYS A 28 -6.91 8.74 11.60
N ASN A 29 -7.48 9.36 10.57
CA ASN A 29 -8.93 9.34 10.34
C ASN A 29 -9.42 7.93 9.96
N ALA A 30 -8.71 7.23 9.09
CA ALA A 30 -9.01 5.84 8.74
C ALA A 30 -8.86 4.88 9.94
N ASP A 31 -7.86 5.10 10.80
CA ASP A 31 -7.63 4.31 12.01
C ASP A 31 -8.72 4.56 13.08
N ALA A 32 -9.25 5.78 13.15
CA ALA A 32 -10.33 6.16 14.06
C ALA A 32 -11.74 5.75 13.58
N ASP A 33 -11.89 5.42 12.30
CA ASP A 33 -13.16 4.99 11.71
C ASP A 33 -13.49 3.54 12.12
N MET A 34 -14.33 3.40 13.15
CA MET A 34 -14.74 2.11 13.69
C MET A 34 -15.38 1.19 12.65
N GLU A 35 -16.12 1.74 11.68
CA GLU A 35 -16.79 0.94 10.66
C GLU A 35 -15.78 0.43 9.63
N LEU A 36 -14.86 1.30 9.19
CA LEU A 36 -13.74 0.88 8.35
C LEU A 36 -12.90 -0.22 9.03
N GLN A 37 -12.56 -0.05 10.31
CA GLN A 37 -11.80 -1.04 11.07
C GLN A 37 -12.57 -2.36 11.22
N ARG A 38 -13.90 -2.32 11.41
CA ARG A 38 -14.75 -3.51 11.43
C ARG A 38 -14.69 -4.26 10.09
N LEU A 39 -14.85 -3.54 8.98
CA LEU A 39 -14.78 -4.13 7.64
C LEU A 39 -13.42 -4.74 7.33
N ILE A 40 -12.33 -4.06 7.69
CA ILE A 40 -10.95 -4.58 7.58
C ILE A 40 -10.79 -5.86 8.41
N GLY A 41 -11.34 -5.88 9.62
CA GLY A 41 -11.38 -7.06 10.48
C GLY A 41 -12.11 -8.24 9.82
N GLU A 42 -13.30 -7.99 9.28
CA GLU A 42 -14.09 -9.01 8.57
C GLU A 42 -13.35 -9.56 7.34
N PHE A 43 -12.79 -8.68 6.52
CA PHE A 43 -11.97 -9.08 5.38
C PHE A 43 -10.83 -10.01 5.79
N ASN A 44 -10.09 -9.66 6.84
CA ASN A 44 -8.98 -10.46 7.34
C ASN A 44 -9.43 -11.83 7.88
N LEU A 45 -10.56 -11.89 8.59
CA LEU A 45 -11.15 -13.13 9.08
C LEU A 45 -11.61 -14.04 7.93
N LYS A 46 -12.20 -13.48 6.87
CA LYS A 46 -12.59 -14.24 5.68
C LYS A 46 -11.38 -14.77 4.94
N ARG A 47 -10.34 -13.94 4.76
CA ARG A 47 -9.07 -14.38 4.17
C ARG A 47 -8.44 -15.55 4.94
N MET A 48 -8.42 -15.49 6.27
CA MET A 48 -7.94 -16.60 7.11
C MET A 48 -8.82 -17.85 6.93
N SER A 49 -10.14 -17.68 6.90
CA SER A 49 -11.09 -18.78 6.72
C SER A 49 -10.94 -19.47 5.36
N ILE A 50 -10.69 -18.69 4.30
CA ILE A 50 -10.40 -19.20 2.95
C ILE A 50 -9.10 -20.01 2.98
N ASN A 51 -8.02 -19.46 3.53
CA ASN A 51 -6.73 -20.14 3.62
C ASN A 51 -6.84 -21.48 4.36
N ASN A 52 -7.57 -21.50 5.48
CA ASN A 52 -7.79 -22.71 6.27
C ASN A 52 -8.61 -23.77 5.53
N GLU A 53 -9.61 -23.37 4.73
CA GLU A 53 -10.41 -24.31 3.94
C GLU A 53 -9.63 -24.81 2.72
N ALA A 54 -8.88 -23.93 2.05
CA ALA A 54 -8.07 -24.24 0.89
C ALA A 54 -6.91 -25.20 1.22
N SER A 55 -6.41 -25.19 2.46
CA SER A 55 -5.34 -26.09 2.91
C SER A 55 -5.81 -27.51 3.26
N LYS A 56 -7.11 -27.79 3.26
CA LYS A 56 -7.62 -29.14 3.57
C LYS A 56 -7.42 -30.09 2.39
N LYS A 57 -7.13 -31.35 2.71
CA LYS A 57 -7.07 -32.44 1.72
C LYS A 57 -8.42 -32.63 1.00
N GLU A 58 -9.51 -32.54 1.76
CA GLU A 58 -10.88 -32.50 1.25
C GLU A 58 -11.48 -31.14 1.59
N ARG A 59 -11.43 -30.23 0.61
CA ARG A 59 -11.93 -28.86 0.74
C ARG A 59 -13.39 -28.75 0.31
N ASP A 60 -14.16 -27.99 1.06
CA ASP A 60 -15.55 -27.67 0.73
C ASP A 60 -15.59 -26.52 -0.29
N GLN A 61 -15.96 -26.86 -1.53
CA GLN A 61 -16.01 -25.90 -2.64
C GLN A 61 -17.17 -24.90 -2.50
N GLU A 62 -18.31 -25.30 -1.94
CA GLU A 62 -19.44 -24.41 -1.72
C GLU A 62 -19.10 -23.36 -0.67
N LYS A 63 -18.48 -23.81 0.43
CA LYS A 63 -17.97 -22.93 1.48
C LYS A 63 -16.90 -21.99 0.96
N LEU A 64 -15.94 -22.47 0.15
CA LEU A 64 -14.93 -21.62 -0.48
C LEU A 64 -15.56 -20.55 -1.37
N SER A 65 -16.53 -20.93 -2.20
CA SER A 65 -17.26 -19.99 -3.07
C SER A 65 -17.93 -18.89 -2.25
N LYS A 66 -18.67 -19.27 -1.21
CA LYS A 66 -19.33 -18.34 -0.30
C LYS A 66 -18.35 -17.39 0.39
N LEU A 67 -17.28 -17.92 0.97
CA LEU A 67 -16.25 -17.10 1.64
C LEU A 67 -15.58 -16.11 0.69
N ASN A 68 -15.33 -16.52 -0.57
CA ASN A 68 -14.76 -15.62 -1.57
C ASN A 68 -15.73 -14.48 -1.96
N THR A 69 -17.02 -14.77 -2.09
CA THR A 69 -18.04 -13.73 -2.34
C THR A 69 -18.09 -12.74 -1.19
N GLU A 70 -18.22 -13.21 0.05
CA GLU A 70 -18.26 -12.36 1.26
C GLU A 70 -16.98 -11.52 1.42
N MET A 71 -15.81 -12.10 1.12
CA MET A 71 -14.54 -11.36 1.15
C MET A 71 -14.51 -10.23 0.11
N ARG A 72 -15.02 -10.46 -1.11
CA ARG A 72 -15.09 -9.43 -2.15
C ARG A 72 -16.07 -8.32 -1.79
N GLU A 73 -17.20 -8.66 -1.16
CA GLU A 73 -18.17 -7.69 -0.66
C GLU A 73 -17.55 -6.80 0.43
N ALA A 74 -16.89 -7.39 1.43
CA ALA A 74 -16.18 -6.64 2.47
C ALA A 74 -15.11 -5.72 1.85
N TYR A 75 -14.33 -6.22 0.90
CA TYR A 75 -13.34 -5.42 0.17
C TYR A 75 -13.96 -4.24 -0.58
N SER A 76 -15.08 -4.46 -1.28
CA SER A 76 -15.79 -3.39 -2.00
C SER A 76 -16.27 -2.30 -1.05
N GLN A 77 -16.74 -2.67 0.15
CA GLN A 77 -17.18 -1.71 1.16
C GLN A 77 -16.01 -0.92 1.74
N ILE A 78 -14.88 -1.57 2.03
CA ILE A 78 -13.62 -0.90 2.45
C ILE A 78 -13.22 0.16 1.43
N MET A 79 -13.17 -0.21 0.14
CA MET A 79 -12.72 0.70 -0.92
C MET A 79 -13.72 1.83 -1.22
N SER A 80 -14.97 1.69 -0.77
CA SER A 80 -16.01 2.73 -0.91
C SER A 80 -16.13 3.62 0.32
N ASN A 81 -15.42 3.31 1.41
CA ASN A 81 -15.42 4.13 2.63
C ASN A 81 -14.65 5.44 2.39
N GLU A 82 -15.20 6.55 2.87
CA GLU A 82 -14.65 7.90 2.64
C GLU A 82 -13.23 8.09 3.20
N ASN A 83 -12.96 7.55 4.39
CA ASN A 83 -11.65 7.66 5.03
C ASN A 83 -10.60 6.79 4.32
N MET A 84 -11.02 5.63 3.80
CA MET A 84 -10.15 4.79 2.98
C MET A 84 -9.82 5.44 1.63
N ILE A 85 -10.79 6.11 1.00
CA ILE A 85 -10.57 6.89 -0.24
C ILE A 85 -9.58 8.03 0.04
N ALA A 86 -9.82 8.82 1.08
CA ALA A 86 -8.94 9.93 1.47
C ALA A 86 -7.51 9.46 1.78
N TYR A 87 -7.37 8.33 2.48
CA TYR A 87 -6.08 7.70 2.74
C TYR A 87 -5.37 7.29 1.45
N ASN A 88 -6.07 6.63 0.52
CA ASN A 88 -5.50 6.19 -0.75
C ASN A 88 -5.04 7.37 -1.62
N ASP A 89 -5.83 8.44 -1.68
CA ASP A 89 -5.49 9.66 -2.41
C ASP A 89 -4.25 10.34 -1.82
N ALA A 90 -4.21 10.49 -0.49
CA ALA A 90 -3.06 11.06 0.20
C ALA A 90 -1.80 10.18 0.03
N LYS A 91 -1.96 8.86 0.06
CA LYS A 91 -0.90 7.90 -0.18
C LYS A 91 -0.35 8.01 -1.60
N ALA A 92 -1.21 8.06 -2.61
CA ALA A 92 -0.79 8.21 -4.00
C ALA A 92 0.01 9.51 -4.21
N ALA A 93 -0.40 10.60 -3.58
CA ALA A 93 0.32 11.87 -3.65
C ALA A 93 1.72 11.78 -3.00
N PHE A 94 1.85 11.14 -1.84
CA PHE A 94 3.14 10.96 -1.17
C PHE A 94 4.05 9.98 -1.93
N ASP A 95 3.49 8.90 -2.47
CA ASP A 95 4.24 7.88 -3.22
C ASP A 95 4.97 8.50 -4.43
N VAL A 96 4.43 9.54 -5.06
CA VAL A 96 5.14 10.28 -6.14
C VAL A 96 6.47 10.86 -5.63
N VAL A 97 6.46 11.52 -4.48
CA VAL A 97 7.68 12.13 -3.91
C VAL A 97 8.62 11.05 -3.41
N ALA A 98 8.10 10.07 -2.66
CA ALA A 98 8.88 8.98 -2.09
C ALA A 98 9.60 8.15 -3.16
N ASN A 99 8.93 7.83 -4.27
CA ASN A 99 9.52 7.07 -5.37
C ASN A 99 10.64 7.83 -6.09
N ARG A 100 10.51 9.15 -6.24
CA ARG A 100 11.59 10.00 -6.81
C ARG A 100 12.81 10.01 -5.91
N VAL A 101 12.62 10.24 -4.62
CA VAL A 101 13.71 10.22 -3.63
C VAL A 101 14.40 8.85 -3.63
N LEU A 102 13.64 7.76 -3.62
CA LEU A 102 14.20 6.40 -3.67
C LEU A 102 14.99 6.16 -4.97
N ALA A 103 14.46 6.58 -6.12
CA ALA A 103 15.13 6.45 -7.40
C ALA A 103 16.46 7.20 -7.45
N ILE A 104 16.49 8.45 -6.95
CA ILE A 104 17.72 9.25 -6.86
C ILE A 104 18.78 8.52 -6.04
N VAL A 105 18.41 8.05 -4.84
CA VAL A 105 19.33 7.34 -3.93
C VAL A 105 19.85 6.07 -4.57
N GLN A 106 18.98 5.26 -5.17
CA GLN A 106 19.34 4.00 -5.79
C GLN A 106 20.26 4.20 -7.00
N GLN A 107 19.88 5.06 -7.94
CA GLN A 107 20.68 5.32 -9.15
C GLN A 107 22.03 5.95 -8.80
N SER A 108 22.08 6.82 -7.79
CA SER A 108 23.35 7.37 -7.29
C SER A 108 24.27 6.29 -6.75
N ALA A 109 23.73 5.29 -6.04
CA ALA A 109 24.48 4.15 -5.54
C ALA A 109 24.99 3.23 -6.68
N GLU A 110 24.29 3.23 -7.82
CA GLU A 110 24.68 2.52 -9.04
C GLU A 110 25.69 3.31 -9.91
N GLY A 111 26.03 4.55 -9.51
CA GLY A 111 27.02 5.40 -10.18
C GLY A 111 26.45 6.41 -11.16
N ALA A 112 25.13 6.61 -11.19
CA ALA A 112 24.50 7.68 -11.95
C ALA A 112 24.79 9.06 -11.31
N ASP A 113 24.64 10.12 -12.11
CA ASP A 113 24.75 11.50 -11.64
C ASP A 113 23.53 11.89 -10.78
N PRO A 114 23.70 12.19 -9.47
CA PRO A 114 22.59 12.53 -8.57
C PRO A 114 21.78 13.75 -8.99
N GLU A 115 22.36 14.67 -9.77
CA GLU A 115 21.68 15.89 -10.24
C GLU A 115 20.71 15.61 -11.41
N THR A 116 20.83 14.43 -12.03
CA THR A 116 20.00 14.01 -13.18
C THR A 116 19.24 12.72 -12.93
N ALA A 117 19.62 11.95 -11.90
CA ALA A 117 18.88 10.79 -11.45
C ALA A 117 17.47 11.20 -11.03
N ASP A 118 16.45 10.50 -11.54
CA ASP A 118 15.06 10.71 -11.13
C ASP A 118 14.22 9.47 -11.47
N TYR A 119 13.01 9.44 -10.94
CA TYR A 119 12.03 8.42 -11.28
C TYR A 119 11.48 8.65 -12.70
N SER A 120 11.81 7.75 -13.62
CA SER A 120 11.16 7.70 -14.93
C SER A 120 9.92 6.80 -14.85
N GLN A 121 8.73 7.38 -15.04
CA GLN A 121 7.45 6.63 -15.10
C GLN A 121 7.47 5.50 -16.15
N SER A 122 8.33 5.60 -17.17
CA SER A 122 8.56 4.56 -18.17
C SER A 122 9.05 3.23 -17.60
N SER A 123 9.60 3.21 -16.39
CA SER A 123 10.08 1.99 -15.71
C SER A 123 8.98 1.22 -14.98
N CYS A 124 7.74 1.74 -14.95
CA CYS A 124 6.58 1.09 -14.35
C CYS A 124 5.39 0.97 -15.34
N SER A 125 5.68 0.61 -16.58
CA SER A 125 4.64 0.26 -17.58
C SER A 125 4.07 -1.17 -17.41
N GLY A 126 4.45 -1.89 -16.35
CA GLY A 126 4.07 -3.29 -16.12
C GLY A 126 3.24 -3.53 -14.86
N SER A 127 1.92 -3.39 -14.99
CA SER A 127 0.89 -4.20 -14.32
C SER A 127 1.12 -4.65 -12.86
N CYS A 128 0.72 -3.84 -11.88
CA CYS A 128 0.33 -4.36 -10.56
C CYS A 128 -0.98 -5.19 -10.60
N ALA A 129 -1.63 -5.29 -11.77
CA ALA A 129 -2.79 -6.16 -12.00
C ALA A 129 -2.44 -7.66 -12.14
N THR A 130 -1.16 -8.03 -12.25
CA THR A 130 -0.73 -9.41 -12.54
C THR A 130 -0.16 -10.20 -11.35
N CYS A 131 -0.05 -9.62 -10.15
CA CYS A 131 0.49 -10.36 -8.99
C CYS A 131 -0.59 -11.17 -8.20
N GLY A 132 -1.83 -11.21 -8.70
CA GLY A 132 -2.94 -11.95 -8.11
C GLY A 132 -3.12 -13.39 -8.62
N GLY A 133 -2.06 -14.03 -9.15
CA GLY A 133 -2.19 -15.34 -9.77
C GLY A 133 -0.91 -16.17 -9.76
N CYS A 134 -0.59 -16.76 -8.61
CA CYS A 134 0.08 -18.06 -8.58
C CYS A 134 -0.90 -19.07 -8.00
N GLY A 135 -1.37 -19.96 -8.86
CA GLY A 135 -1.94 -21.24 -8.47
C GLY A 135 -0.85 -22.25 -8.09
#